data_AF-A0A2R6HJQ1-F1
#
_entry.id   AF-A0A2R6HJQ1-F1
#
_cell.length_a   1.000
_cell.length_b   1.000
_cell.length_c   1.000
_cell.angle_alpha   90.00
_cell.angle_beta   90.00
_cell.angle_gamma   90.00
#
_symmetry.space_group_name_H-M   'P 1'
#
loop_
_entity.id
_entity.type
_entity.pdbx_description
1 polymer ?
#
loop_
_entity_poly.entity_id
_entity_poly.type
_entity_poly.pdbx_seq_one_letter_code
_entity_poly.pdbx_strand_id
1 'polypeptide(L)' 'MSTKTRLARQLAVVAGFEDPRVDLEQYRTPPDLAAHLVHTADLHDDIEGRTVVDLGTGTGMLALGAVL' A
#
# COMPACT_ATOMS: atom_id res chain seq x y z
N MET A 1 4.97 -5.25 -15.05
CA MET A 1 4.17 -4.62 -13.97
C MET A 1 2.96 -5.47 -13.62
N SER A 2 2.61 -5.51 -12.34
CA SER A 2 1.36 -6.10 -11.84
C SER A 2 0.17 -5.30 -12.34
N THR A 3 -0.89 -5.96 -12.79
CA THR A 3 -2.14 -5.24 -13.03
C THR A 3 -2.69 -4.76 -11.68
N LYS A 4 -3.36 -3.60 -11.65
CA LYS A 4 -4.01 -3.07 -10.43
C LYS A 4 -4.79 -4.15 -9.67
N THR A 5 -5.56 -4.97 -10.38
CA THR A 5 -6.38 -6.04 -9.79
C THR A 5 -5.53 -7.14 -9.16
N ARG A 6 -4.38 -7.49 -9.77
CA ARG A 6 -3.45 -8.48 -9.21
C ARG A 6 -2.81 -7.95 -7.94
N LEU A 7 -2.35 -6.69 -7.94
CA LEU A 7 -1.78 -6.03 -6.77
C LEU A 7 -2.79 -5.95 -5.62
N ALA A 8 -4.04 -5.55 -5.89
CA ALA A 8 -5.09 -5.50 -4.86
C ALA A 8 -5.33 -6.86 -4.20
N ARG A 9 -5.29 -7.96 -4.97
CA ARG A 9 -5.42 -9.33 -4.44
C ARG A 9 -4.23 -9.72 -3.57
N GLN A 10 -3.02 -9.35 -3.96
CA GLN A 10 -1.82 -9.60 -3.16
C GLN A 10 -1.87 -8.82 -1.83
N LEU A 11 -2.36 -7.58 -1.86
CA LEU A 11 -2.51 -6.73 -0.67
C LEU A 11 -3.69 -7.11 0.23
N ALA A 12 -4.63 -7.92 -0.25
CA ALA A 12 -5.81 -8.34 0.51
C ALA A 12 -5.44 -9.13 1.78
N VAL A 13 -4.31 -9.85 1.77
CA VAL A 13 -3.87 -10.71 2.88
C VAL A 13 -3.13 -9.95 4.00
N VAL A 14 -2.80 -8.68 3.80
CA VAL A 14 -2.12 -7.87 4.82
C VAL A 14 -3.03 -7.74 6.05
N ALA A 15 -2.53 -8.07 7.23
CA ALA A 15 -3.32 -7.97 8.46
C ALA A 15 -3.62 -6.50 8.82
N GLY A 16 -4.73 -6.27 9.53
CA GLY A 16 -5.00 -4.99 10.19
C GLY A 16 -4.19 -4.83 11.47
N PHE A 17 -4.41 -3.72 12.19
CA PHE A 17 -3.93 -3.58 13.57
C PHE A 17 -4.70 -4.51 14.50
N GLU A 18 -4.00 -5.14 15.45
CA GLU A 18 -4.63 -5.98 16.48
C GLU A 18 -5.38 -5.14 17.54
N ASP A 19 -4.79 -4.01 17.95
CA ASP A 19 -5.36 -3.05 18.91
C ASP A 19 -5.16 -1.61 18.40
N PRO A 20 -6.06 -1.10 17.53
CA PRO A 20 -5.90 0.20 16.89
C PRO A 20 -6.12 1.37 17.86
N ARG A 21 -5.18 2.32 17.86
CA ARG A 21 -5.28 3.60 18.57
C ARG A 21 -5.97 4.65 17.70
N VAL A 22 -7.17 5.05 18.11
CA VAL A 22 -8.03 6.00 17.36
C VAL A 22 -7.44 7.40 17.33
N ASP A 23 -6.76 7.84 18.39
CA ASP A 23 -6.09 9.13 18.48
C ASP A 23 -4.91 9.27 17.50
N LEU A 24 -4.41 8.15 16.97
CA LEU A 24 -3.42 8.09 15.90
C LEU A 24 -4.01 7.73 14.54
N GLU A 25 -5.35 7.65 14.45
CA GLU A 25 -6.07 7.27 13.23
C GLU A 25 -5.58 5.93 12.63
N GLN A 26 -5.34 4.93 13.48
CA GLN A 26 -4.86 3.62 13.04
C GLN A 26 -5.93 2.78 12.34
N TYR A 27 -6.13 3.03 11.05
CA TYR A 27 -6.88 2.16 10.15
C TYR A 27 -5.98 1.65 9.03
N ARG A 28 -6.25 0.42 8.57
CA ARG A 28 -5.55 -0.16 7.42
C ARG A 28 -6.08 0.48 6.14
N THR A 29 -5.20 0.94 5.26
CA THR A 29 -5.56 1.37 3.90
C THR A 29 -6.24 0.22 3.15
N PRO A 30 -7.44 0.41 2.56
CA PRO A 30 -8.09 -0.62 1.76
C PRO A 30 -7.20 -1.13 0.60
N PRO A 31 -7.13 -2.45 0.34
CA PRO A 31 -6.23 -3.01 -0.68
C PRO A 31 -6.44 -2.48 -2.10
N ASP A 32 -7.69 -2.22 -2.48
CA ASP A 32 -8.06 -1.66 -3.77
C ASP A 32 -7.61 -0.20 -3.92
N LEU A 33 -7.71 0.59 -2.85
CA LEU A 33 -7.20 1.95 -2.78
C LEU A 33 -5.67 1.97 -2.85
N ALA A 34 -5.00 1.13 -2.05
CA ALA A 34 -3.54 1.01 -2.06
C ALA A 34 -3.02 0.59 -3.44
N ALA A 35 -3.65 -0.42 -4.07
CA ALA A 35 -3.28 -0.87 -5.40
C ALA A 35 -3.54 0.19 -6.46
N HIS A 36 -4.61 0.98 -6.33
CA HIS A 36 -4.86 2.10 -7.25
C HIS A 36 -3.75 3.16 -7.16
N LEU A 37 -3.43 3.61 -5.94
CA LEU A 37 -2.40 4.62 -5.71
C LEU A 37 -1.04 4.16 -6.24
N VAL A 38 -0.60 2.97 -5.84
CA VAL A 38 0.70 2.44 -6.25
C VAL A 38 0.75 2.20 -7.75
N HIS A 39 -0.28 1.59 -8.35
CA HIS A 39 -0.31 1.35 -9.78
C HIS A 39 -0.27 2.65 -10.59
N THR A 40 -0.94 3.71 -10.11
CA THR A 40 -0.88 5.02 -10.74
C THR A 40 0.53 5.64 -10.63
N ALA A 41 1.20 5.53 -9.49
CA ALA A 41 2.59 5.99 -9.34
C ALA A 41 3.57 5.19 -10.22
N ASP A 42 3.38 3.88 -10.31
CA ASP A 42 4.18 2.98 -11.15
C ASP A 42 4.01 3.34 -12.65
N LEU A 43 2.79 3.67 -13.09
CA LEU A 43 2.52 4.18 -14.44
C LEU A 43 3.17 5.55 -14.76
N HIS A 44 3.62 6.27 -13.74
CA HIS A 44 4.33 7.54 -13.87
C HIS A 44 5.85 7.42 -13.64
N ASP A 45 6.40 6.20 -13.57
CA ASP A 45 7.83 5.95 -13.31
C ASP A 45 8.33 6.50 -11.95
N ASP A 46 7.43 6.61 -10.96
CA ASP A 46 7.71 7.13 -9.62
C ASP A 46 8.06 6.02 -8.60
N ILE A 47 8.03 4.75 -9.01
CA ILE A 47 8.32 3.59 -8.15
C ILE A 47 9.61 2.86 -8.57
N GLU A 48 9.64 2.26 -9.76
CA GLU A 48 10.77 1.43 -10.19
C GLU A 48 12.08 2.24 -10.25
N GLY A 49 13.12 1.73 -9.57
CA GLY A 49 14.43 2.40 -9.50
C GLY A 49 14.43 3.69 -8.65
N ARG A 50 13.35 4.01 -7.95
CA ARG A 50 13.24 5.18 -7.06
C ARG A 50 13.37 4.79 -5.60
N THR A 51 13.80 5.74 -4.77
CA THR A 51 13.69 5.62 -3.31
C THR A 51 12.30 6.10 -2.89
N VAL A 52 11.49 5.19 -2.36
CA VAL A 52 10.12 5.47 -1.88
C VAL A 52 10.11 5.52 -0.36
N VAL A 53 9.40 6.49 0.21
CA VAL A 53 9.23 6.66 1.66
C VAL A 53 7.75 6.61 2.02
N ASP A 54 7.37 5.71 2.93
CA ASP A 54 6.00 5.56 3.44
C ASP A 54 5.88 6.18 4.83
N LEU A 55 5.31 7.38 4.91
CA LEU A 55 5.17 8.14 6.15
C LEU A 55 3.88 7.74 6.87
N GLY A 56 4.02 7.27 8.11
CA GLY A 56 2.88 6.69 8.83
C GLY A 56 2.51 5.31 8.29
N THR A 57 3.53 4.50 7.93
CA THR A 57 3.37 3.22 7.22
C THR A 57 2.36 2.25 7.84
N GLY A 58 2.10 2.35 9.15
CA GLY A 58 1.05 1.59 9.82
C GLY A 58 1.23 0.09 9.65
N THR A 59 0.30 -0.57 8.98
CA THR A 59 0.38 -2.01 8.65
C THR A 59 1.37 -2.33 7.51
N GLY A 60 2.07 -1.34 6.97
CA GLY A 60 2.99 -1.47 5.84
C GLY A 60 2.30 -1.55 4.48
N MET A 61 1.01 -1.23 4.38
CA MET A 61 0.20 -1.51 3.18
C MET A 61 0.77 -0.85 1.90
N LEU A 62 1.16 0.42 1.98
CA LEU A 62 1.68 1.16 0.82
C LEU A 62 3.12 0.76 0.51
N ALA A 63 3.96 0.60 1.53
CA ALA A 63 5.32 0.08 1.38
C ALA A 63 5.35 -1.32 0.71
N LEU A 64 4.47 -2.24 1.13
CA LEU A 64 4.28 -3.55 0.49
C LEU A 64 3.81 -3.41 -0.95
N GLY A 65 2.86 -2.50 -1.20
CA GLY A 65 2.38 -2.25 -2.56
C GLY A 65 3.52 -1.82 -3.50
N ALA A 66 4.40 -0.93 -3.04
CA ALA A 66 5.51 -0.39 -3.83
C ALA A 66 6.58 -1.43 -4.21
N VAL A 67 6.64 -2.59 -3.55
CA VAL A 67 7.64 -3.64 -3.82
C VAL A 67 7.07 -4.89 -4.54
N LEU A 68 5.76 -4.98 -4.79
CA LEU A 68 5.05 -6.15 -5.35
C LEU A 68 4.63 -5.97 -6.82
#